data_AF-A0A8S0SK23-F1
#
_entry.id   AF-A0A8S0SK23-F1
#
_cell.length_a   1.000
_cell.length_b   1.000
_cell.length_c   1.000
_cell.angle_alpha   90.00
_cell.angle_beta   90.00
_cell.angle_gamma   90.00
#
_symmetry.space_group_name_H-M   'P 1'
#
loop_
_entity.id
_entity.type
_entity.pdbx_description
1 polymer ?
#
loop_
_entity_poly.entity_id
_entity_poly.type
_entity_poly.pdbx_seq_one_letter_code
_entity_poly.pdbx_strand_id
1 'polypeptide(L)'
;MERNYKLIMELGENAKSFKLETAVCNHGFFMMAPNYWIPTTKTLMRVLRLSDSITCVTVSISHPSNQNFLQVVVLGMDKLSSQDAEAILVGRMLRISAQDERNIEVFHKVNPQAKKKGFGRLFRSPTLFEDVIKSILLCNCP
;
A
#
# COMPACT_ATOMS: atom_id res chain seq x y z
N MET A 1 -22.53 11.34 -11.88
CA MET A 1 -21.91 10.03 -11.65
C MET A 1 -20.45 10.26 -11.36
N GLU A 2 -19.96 9.81 -10.21
CA GLU A 2 -18.52 9.86 -9.90
C GLU A 2 -17.78 8.90 -10.85
N ARG A 3 -16.88 9.45 -11.66
CA ARG A 3 -16.07 8.71 -12.64
C ARG A 3 -14.91 8.04 -11.92
N ASN A 4 -14.97 6.73 -11.69
CA ASN A 4 -13.97 6.00 -10.93
C ASN A 4 -13.57 4.71 -11.65
N TYR A 5 -12.26 4.46 -11.78
CA TYR A 5 -11.71 3.25 -12.39
C TYR A 5 -11.24 2.29 -11.31
N LYS A 6 -11.58 1.00 -11.42
CA LYS A 6 -11.27 -0.02 -10.40
C LYS A 6 -10.22 -0.99 -10.90
N LEU A 7 -9.20 -1.20 -10.07
CA LEU A 7 -8.14 -2.19 -10.21
C LEU A 7 -8.24 -3.21 -9.08
N ILE A 8 -7.92 -4.46 -9.38
CA ILE A 8 -7.80 -5.55 -8.42
C ILE A 8 -6.33 -5.94 -8.33
N MET A 9 -5.81 -6.00 -7.11
CA MET A 9 -4.46 -6.48 -6.83
C MET A 9 -4.53 -7.73 -5.97
N GLU A 10 -4.21 -8.88 -6.56
CA GLU A 10 -4.17 -10.16 -5.87
C GLU A 10 -3.07 -10.18 -4.79
N LEU A 11 -3.40 -10.74 -3.62
CA LEU A 11 -2.48 -10.88 -2.49
C LEU A 11 -1.69 -12.20 -2.51
N GLY A 12 -1.99 -13.10 -3.45
CA GLY A 12 -1.31 -14.38 -3.60
C GLY A 12 -1.55 -15.36 -2.45
N GLU A 13 -0.58 -16.24 -2.20
CA GLU A 13 -0.73 -17.44 -1.35
C GLU A 13 -1.04 -17.16 0.13
N ASN A 14 -0.63 -15.99 0.65
CA ASN A 14 -0.81 -15.62 2.07
C ASN A 14 -1.95 -14.62 2.32
N ALA A 15 -2.82 -14.44 1.33
CA ALA A 15 -3.94 -13.50 1.37
C ALA A 15 -4.81 -13.60 2.64
N LYS A 16 -4.99 -14.81 3.19
CA LYS A 16 -5.78 -15.05 4.42
C LYS A 16 -5.23 -14.37 5.66
N SER A 17 -3.93 -14.10 5.69
CA SER A 17 -3.24 -13.49 6.83
C SER A 17 -3.01 -11.99 6.67
N PHE A 18 -3.11 -11.49 5.44
CA PHE A 18 -2.88 -10.10 5.14
C PHE A 18 -3.99 -9.24 5.74
N LYS A 19 -3.62 -8.12 6.36
CA LYS A 19 -4.55 -7.07 6.76
C LYS A 19 -3.96 -5.74 6.35
N LEU A 20 -4.70 -4.97 5.54
CA LEU A 20 -4.21 -3.68 5.06
C LEU A 20 -3.83 -2.73 6.19
N GLU A 21 -4.65 -2.68 7.25
CA GLU A 21 -4.41 -1.85 8.42
C GLU A 21 -3.06 -2.17 9.09
N THR A 22 -2.71 -3.44 9.29
CA THR A 22 -1.43 -3.79 9.92
C THR A 22 -0.24 -3.56 8.99
N ALA A 23 -0.44 -3.65 7.68
CA ALA A 23 0.58 -3.35 6.69
C ALA A 23 0.87 -1.84 6.58
N VAL A 24 -0.17 -1.00 6.69
CA VAL A 24 -0.08 0.47 6.55
C VAL A 24 0.26 1.16 7.88
N CYS A 25 -0.38 0.76 8.98
CA CYS A 25 -0.34 1.48 10.27
C CYS A 25 0.71 0.92 11.25
N ASN A 26 1.92 0.63 10.78
CA ASN A 26 2.97 -0.01 11.57
C ASN A 26 4.00 0.96 12.20
N HIS A 27 4.45 1.97 11.47
CA HIS A 27 5.63 2.79 11.80
C HIS A 27 5.44 4.29 11.54
N GLY A 28 4.20 4.78 11.54
CA GLY A 28 3.89 6.22 11.39
C GLY A 28 4.08 6.80 9.97
N PHE A 29 4.73 6.10 9.04
CA PHE A 29 4.92 6.55 7.65
C PHE A 29 3.61 6.87 6.92
N PHE A 30 2.51 6.23 7.31
CA PHE A 30 1.17 6.49 6.78
C PHE A 30 0.57 7.83 7.25
N MET A 31 1.13 8.45 8.30
CA MET A 31 0.71 9.76 8.79
C MET A 31 1.41 10.90 8.03
N MET A 32 2.49 10.60 7.31
CA MET A 32 3.19 11.58 6.49
C MET A 32 2.49 11.76 5.15
N ALA A 33 2.40 13.01 4.69
CA ALA A 33 1.94 13.34 3.35
C ALA A 33 2.72 12.51 2.28
N PRO A 34 2.08 12.14 1.16
CA PRO A 34 0.70 12.45 0.76
C PRO A 34 -0.32 11.37 1.21
N ASN A 35 -0.01 10.60 2.26
CA ASN A 35 -0.91 9.55 2.73
C ASN A 35 -2.04 10.12 3.60
N TYR A 36 -3.24 9.57 3.44
CA TYR A 36 -4.40 9.81 4.29
C TYR A 36 -5.04 8.47 4.65
N TRP A 37 -4.92 8.05 5.90
CA TRP A 37 -5.56 6.84 6.41
C TRP A 37 -6.93 7.18 6.96
N ILE A 38 -7.97 6.47 6.52
CA ILE A 38 -9.34 6.60 7.00
C ILE A 38 -9.62 5.42 7.95
N PRO A 39 -9.64 5.62 9.28
CA PRO A 39 -9.78 4.52 10.24
C PRO A 39 -11.14 3.83 10.16
N THR A 40 -12.21 4.59 9.90
CA THR A 40 -13.59 4.07 9.87
C THR A 40 -13.81 3.07 8.74
N THR A 41 -13.18 3.29 7.58
CA THR A 41 -13.31 2.43 6.40
C THR A 41 -12.06 1.58 6.13
N LYS A 42 -11.03 1.68 6.98
CA LYS A 42 -9.72 1.02 6.82
C LYS A 42 -9.16 1.21 5.41
N THR A 43 -9.19 2.44 4.94
CA THR A 43 -8.83 2.81 3.56
C THR A 43 -7.64 3.75 3.56
N LEU A 44 -6.65 3.44 2.73
CA LEU A 44 -5.54 4.35 2.44
C LEU A 44 -5.88 5.16 1.18
N MET A 45 -5.97 6.47 1.33
CA MET A 45 -6.05 7.41 0.21
C MET A 45 -4.71 8.12 0.03
N ARG A 46 -4.29 8.32 -1.21
CA ARG A 46 -3.11 9.14 -1.52
C ARG A 46 -3.09 9.55 -2.99
N VAL A 47 -2.25 10.52 -3.30
CA VAL A 47 -1.92 10.84 -4.69
C VAL A 47 -0.81 9.89 -5.20
N LEU A 48 -0.96 9.42 -6.43
CA LEU A 48 0.04 8.69 -7.21
C LEU A 48 0.21 9.33 -8.59
N ARG A 49 1.38 9.15 -9.19
CA ARG A 49 1.73 9.68 -10.50
C ARG A 49 1.57 8.59 -11.56
N LEU A 50 1.00 8.92 -12.71
CA LEU A 50 0.81 8.01 -13.84
C LEU A 50 2.09 7.85 -14.67
N SER A 51 2.02 7.05 -15.74
CA SER A 51 3.20 6.65 -16.53
C SER A 51 3.90 7.82 -17.23
N ASP A 52 3.15 8.87 -17.58
CA ASP A 52 3.66 10.11 -18.19
C ASP A 52 4.51 10.97 -17.23
N SER A 53 4.60 10.58 -15.96
CA SER A 53 5.31 11.32 -14.91
C SER A 53 4.80 12.75 -14.68
N ILE A 54 3.66 13.15 -15.22
CA ILE A 54 3.08 14.49 -15.11
C ILE A 54 1.72 14.43 -14.44
N THR A 55 0.87 13.51 -14.90
CA THR A 55 -0.49 13.34 -14.42
C THR A 55 -0.48 12.69 -13.05
N CYS A 56 -1.18 13.32 -12.10
CA CYS A 56 -1.36 12.85 -10.74
C CYS A 56 -2.82 12.48 -10.51
N VAL A 57 -3.06 11.33 -9.89
CA VAL A 57 -4.40 10.82 -9.59
C VAL A 57 -4.52 10.51 -8.12
N THR A 58 -5.73 10.68 -7.57
CA THR A 58 -6.01 10.20 -6.21
C THR A 58 -6.41 8.73 -6.29
N VAL A 59 -5.75 7.89 -5.51
CA VAL A 59 -6.08 6.47 -5.37
C VAL A 59 -6.64 6.20 -3.98
N SER A 60 -7.64 5.32 -3.92
CA SER A 60 -8.21 4.77 -2.70
C SER A 60 -7.94 3.27 -2.67
N ILE A 61 -7.26 2.80 -1.63
CA ILE A 61 -6.84 1.40 -1.46
C ILE A 61 -7.56 0.85 -0.25
N SER A 62 -8.33 -0.22 -0.46
CA SER A 62 -9.10 -0.89 0.59
C SER A 62 -8.94 -2.40 0.49
N HIS A 63 -9.08 -3.09 1.62
CA HIS A 63 -9.07 -4.55 1.67
C HIS A 63 -10.47 -5.03 2.09
N PRO A 64 -11.31 -5.46 1.13
CA PRO A 64 -12.63 -5.96 1.46
C PRO A 64 -12.55 -7.20 2.36
N SER A 65 -13.48 -7.33 3.30
CA SER A 65 -13.45 -8.40 4.30
C SER A 65 -13.43 -9.79 3.65
N ASN A 66 -12.53 -10.64 4.13
CA ASN A 66 -12.33 -12.02 3.68
C ASN A 66 -11.98 -12.19 2.20
N GLN A 67 -11.52 -11.14 1.52
CA GLN A 67 -11.07 -11.22 0.13
C GLN A 67 -9.57 -11.43 0.03
N ASN A 68 -9.16 -12.11 -1.04
CA ASN A 68 -7.75 -12.38 -1.32
C ASN A 68 -7.08 -11.31 -2.20
N PHE A 69 -7.70 -10.14 -2.32
CA PHE A 69 -7.24 -9.05 -3.14
C PHE A 69 -7.44 -7.70 -2.45
N LEU A 70 -6.70 -6.70 -2.91
CA LEU A 70 -6.95 -5.29 -2.61
C LEU A 70 -7.77 -4.67 -3.73
N GLN A 71 -8.73 -3.86 -3.35
CA GLN A 71 -9.43 -2.99 -4.27
C GLN A 71 -8.71 -1.65 -4.32
N VAL A 72 -8.23 -1.28 -5.50
CA VAL A 72 -7.57 0.00 -5.77
C VAL A 72 -8.48 0.80 -6.71
N VAL A 73 -9.01 1.92 -6.22
CA VAL A 73 -9.91 2.79 -6.98
C VAL A 73 -9.17 4.06 -7.36
N VAL A 74 -9.09 4.35 -8.65
CA VAL A 74 -8.55 5.60 -9.20
C VAL A 74 -9.71 6.58 -9.37
N LEU A 75 -9.66 7.68 -8.63
CA LEU A 75 -10.72 8.67 -8.60
C LEU A 75 -10.64 9.63 -9.79
N GLY A 76 -11.80 10.02 -10.32
CA GLY A 76 -11.91 10.99 -11.41
C GLY A 76 -11.59 10.46 -12.80
N MET A 77 -11.50 9.13 -12.97
CA MET A 77 -11.14 8.49 -14.23
C MET A 77 -12.11 7.39 -14.64
N ASP A 78 -12.46 7.34 -15.93
CA ASP A 78 -13.31 6.29 -16.51
C ASP A 78 -12.52 5.14 -17.12
N LYS A 79 -11.29 5.44 -17.57
CA LYS A 79 -10.41 4.50 -18.26
C LYS A 79 -8.99 4.76 -17.82
N LEU A 80 -8.22 3.70 -17.69
CA LEU A 80 -6.80 3.72 -17.37
C LEU A 80 -6.07 2.86 -18.41
N SER A 81 -4.97 3.36 -18.96
CA SER A 81 -4.14 2.56 -19.86
C SER A 81 -3.43 1.46 -19.08
N SER A 82 -2.94 0.42 -19.75
CA SER A 82 -2.15 -0.62 -19.09
C SER A 82 -0.87 -0.05 -18.47
N GLN A 83 -0.21 0.88 -19.16
CA GLN A 83 0.98 1.56 -18.69
C GLN A 83 0.71 2.38 -17.43
N ASP A 84 -0.43 3.08 -17.38
CA ASP A 84 -0.82 3.85 -16.20
C ASP A 84 -1.23 2.96 -15.02
N ALA A 85 -1.85 1.81 -15.29
CA ALA A 85 -2.14 0.80 -14.27
C ALA A 85 -0.85 0.23 -13.66
N GLU A 86 0.17 -0.03 -14.48
CA GLU A 86 1.50 -0.48 -14.02
C GLU A 86 2.24 0.59 -13.19
N ALA A 87 2.02 1.87 -13.50
CA ALA A 87 2.58 2.98 -12.72
C ALA A 87 1.95 3.12 -11.31
N ILE A 88 0.81 2.47 -11.04
CA ILE A 88 0.18 2.43 -9.72
C ILE A 88 0.89 1.38 -8.83
N LEU A 89 2.00 1.80 -8.22
CA LEU A 89 2.94 0.95 -7.47
C LEU A 89 2.46 0.52 -6.07
N VAL A 90 1.18 0.14 -5.92
CA VAL A 90 0.61 -0.32 -4.63
C VAL A 90 1.32 -1.56 -4.09
N GLY A 91 1.74 -2.48 -4.96
CA GLY A 91 2.48 -3.69 -4.56
C GLY A 91 3.83 -3.35 -3.94
N ARG A 92 4.55 -2.34 -4.47
CA ARG A 92 5.79 -1.83 -3.87
C ARG A 92 5.56 -1.25 -2.47
N MET A 93 4.50 -0.43 -2.34
CA MET A 93 4.16 0.27 -1.10
C MET A 93 3.82 -0.70 0.03
N LEU A 94 3.06 -1.75 -0.29
CA LEU A 94 2.56 -2.72 0.68
C LEU A 94 3.41 -3.99 0.80
N ARG A 95 4.53 -4.06 0.07
CA ARG A 95 5.44 -5.22 0.03
C ARG A 95 4.68 -6.49 -0.36
N ILE A 96 4.00 -6.45 -1.50
CA ILE A 96 3.22 -7.57 -2.05
C ILE A 96 4.02 -8.16 -3.22
N SER A 97 4.75 -9.23 -2.95
CA SER A 97 5.47 -10.04 -3.93
C SER A 97 5.79 -11.41 -3.34
N ALA A 98 6.06 -12.41 -4.17
CA ALA A 98 6.46 -13.74 -3.69
C ALA A 98 7.72 -13.71 -2.79
N GLN A 99 8.65 -12.77 -3.04
CA GLN A 99 9.83 -12.61 -2.20
C GLN A 99 9.48 -11.97 -0.85
N ASP A 100 8.58 -10.97 -0.83
CA ASP A 100 8.13 -10.36 0.41
C ASP A 100 7.39 -11.38 1.30
N GLU A 101 6.60 -12.28 0.70
CA GLU A 101 5.97 -13.39 1.43
C GLU A 101 7.00 -14.30 2.11
N ARG A 102 8.00 -14.77 1.36
CA ARG A 102 9.09 -15.60 1.92
C ARG A 102 9.82 -14.88 3.05
N ASN A 103 10.08 -13.59 2.91
CA ASN A 103 10.76 -12.80 3.94
C ASN A 103 9.94 -12.75 5.24
N ILE A 104 8.63 -12.60 5.14
CA ILE A 104 7.74 -12.56 6.31
C ILE A 104 7.62 -13.92 6.96
N GLU A 105 7.54 -14.99 6.18
CA GLU A 105 7.52 -16.35 6.71
C GLU A 105 8.80 -16.66 7.50
N VAL A 106 9.97 -16.28 6.96
CA VAL A 106 11.25 -16.41 7.66
C VAL A 106 11.26 -15.57 8.94
N PHE A 107 10.80 -14.32 8.88
CA PHE A 107 10.70 -13.45 10.06
C PHE A 107 9.78 -14.04 11.14
N HIS A 108 8.61 -14.57 10.75
CA HIS A 108 7.63 -15.17 11.65
C HIS A 108 8.10 -16.49 12.26
N LYS A 109 9.00 -17.24 11.59
CA LYS A 109 9.67 -18.41 12.19
C LYS A 109 10.60 -18.01 13.33
N VAL A 110 11.32 -16.89 13.19
CA VAL A 110 12.24 -16.38 14.21
C VAL A 110 11.48 -15.62 15.31
N ASN A 111 10.34 -14.99 14.97
CA ASN A 111 9.51 -14.23 15.91
C ASN A 111 8.04 -14.67 15.87
N PRO A 112 7.66 -15.73 16.62
CA PRO A 112 6.28 -16.21 16.68
C PRO A 112 5.30 -15.20 17.26
N GLN A 113 5.75 -14.27 18.11
CA GLN A 113 4.90 -13.22 18.66
C GLN A 113 4.51 -12.21 17.57
N ALA A 114 5.41 -11.91 16.64
CA ALA A 114 5.10 -11.10 15.48
C ALA A 114 4.05 -11.76 14.57
N LYS A 115 4.16 -13.07 14.37
CA LYS A 115 3.15 -13.87 13.66
C LYS A 115 1.78 -13.75 14.33
N LYS A 116 1.71 -13.94 15.66
CA LYS A 116 0.47 -13.85 16.43
C LYS A 116 -0.19 -12.48 16.34
N LYS A 117 0.62 -11.41 16.34
CA LYS A 117 0.15 -10.02 16.23
C LYS A 117 -0.10 -9.57 14.77
N GLY A 118 0.32 -10.34 13.77
CA GLY A 118 0.10 -10.04 12.36
C GLY A 118 0.92 -8.86 11.82
N PHE A 119 2.10 -8.58 12.39
CA PHE A 119 3.03 -7.55 11.90
C PHE A 119 4.31 -8.15 11.32
N GLY A 120 5.06 -7.36 10.54
CA GLY A 120 6.31 -7.77 9.90
C GLY A 120 6.53 -7.14 8.52
N ARG A 121 5.45 -6.69 7.87
CA ARG A 121 5.54 -5.82 6.68
C ARG A 121 5.91 -4.42 7.10
N LEU A 122 6.73 -3.76 6.29
CA LEU A 122 7.05 -2.34 6.39
C LEU A 122 6.35 -1.59 5.25
N PHE A 123 5.56 -0.57 5.61
CA PHE A 123 4.94 0.31 4.64
C PHE A 123 5.99 1.19 3.96
N ARG A 124 5.93 1.29 2.64
CA ARG A 124 6.82 2.15 1.84
C ARG A 124 6.03 3.15 1.01
N SER A 125 6.73 4.15 0.53
CA SER A 125 6.27 5.05 -0.51
C SER A 125 6.15 4.31 -1.86
N PRO A 126 5.66 4.95 -2.93
CA PRO A 126 5.72 4.42 -4.30
C PRO A 126 7.07 4.65 -4.97
N THR A 127 7.91 5.57 -4.49
CA THR A 127 9.24 5.86 -5.06
C THR A 127 10.35 5.81 -4.02
N LEU A 128 11.58 5.54 -4.45
CA LEU A 128 12.75 5.60 -3.58
C LEU A 128 13.00 7.03 -3.10
N PHE A 129 12.79 8.01 -3.98
CA PHE A 129 12.91 9.42 -3.64
C PHE A 129 12.03 9.80 -2.45
N GLU A 130 10.75 9.45 -2.45
CA GLU A 130 9.85 9.74 -1.34
C GLU A 130 10.26 9.01 -0.05
N ASP A 131 10.75 7.76 -0.14
CA ASP A 131 11.28 7.04 1.03
C ASP A 131 12.51 7.75 1.64
N VAL A 132 13.42 8.26 0.79
CA VAL A 132 14.62 8.99 1.24
C VAL A 132 14.24 10.31 1.89
N ILE A 133 13.37 11.11 1.25
CA ILE A 133 12.90 12.38 1.80
C ILE A 133 12.20 12.16 3.13
N LYS A 134 11.30 11.17 3.24
CA LYS A 134 10.64 10.84 4.51
C LYS A 134 11.63 10.42 5.59
N SER A 135 12.64 9.63 5.24
CA SER A 135 13.68 9.22 6.20
C SER A 135 14.47 10.42 6.71
N ILE A 136 14.87 11.35 5.84
CA ILE A 136 15.57 12.59 6.22
C ILE A 136 14.68 13.44 7.13
N LEU A 137 13.39 13.59 6.78
CA LEU A 137 12.45 14.40 7.55
C LEU A 137 12.05 13.76 8.89
N LEU A 138 12.27 12.47 9.08
CA LEU A 138 12.08 11.79 10.36
C LEU A 138 13.33 11.88 11.25
N CYS A 139 14.49 12.18 10.66
CA CYS A 139 15.69 12.49 11.43
C CYS A 139 15.54 13.88 12.06
N ASN A 140 15.94 14.01 13.33
CA ASN A 140 15.96 15.29 14.05
C ASN A 140 14.59 15.95 14.23
N CYS A 141 13.50 15.18 14.30
CA CYS A 141 12.25 15.63 14.93
C CYS A 141 12.35 15.37 16.45
N PRO A 142 12.59 16.40 17.28
CA PRO A 142 12.64 16.24 18.74
C PRO A 142 11.27 15.86 19.33
#